data_AF-A0A850C6Q7-F1
#
_entry.id   AF-A0A850C6Q7-F1
#
_cell.length_a   1.000
_cell.length_b   1.000
_cell.length_c   1.000
_cell.angle_alpha   90.00
_cell.angle_beta   90.00
_cell.angle_gamma   90.00
#
_symmetry.space_group_name_H-M   'P 1'
#
loop_
_entity.id
_entity.type
_entity.pdbx_description
1 polymer ?
#
loop_
_entity_poly.entity_id
_entity_poly.type
_entity_poly.pdbx_seq_one_letter_code
_entity_poly.pdbx_strand_id
1 'polypeptide(L)'
;MAVPAPFRQHSVVIEPRTGDGPYGPVYGPEVTVTGCWVEDKRQYVRDASGAEVLSESSVYTDPGVDCPPGSRVTLPTRVALAISTAHMDAGAGPLAPLAHVVIACT
;
A
#
# COMPACT_ATOMS: atom_id res chain seq x y z
N MET A 1 -7.13 -10.77 -6.33
CA MET A 1 -6.11 -11.59 -7.03
C MET A 1 -4.99 -11.78 -6.02
N ALA A 2 -4.84 -12.98 -5.44
CA ALA A 2 -3.64 -13.28 -4.67
C ALA A 2 -2.48 -13.12 -5.62
N VAL A 3 -1.50 -12.30 -5.26
CA VAL A 3 -0.22 -12.30 -5.94
C VAL A 3 0.33 -13.73 -5.81
N PRO A 4 0.45 -14.52 -6.90
CA PRO A 4 0.95 -15.89 -6.79
C PRO A 4 2.34 -15.88 -6.15
N ALA A 5 2.69 -16.91 -5.39
CA ALA A 5 3.97 -17.01 -4.66
C ALA A 5 5.23 -16.55 -5.44
N PRO A 6 5.42 -16.86 -6.74
CA PRO A 6 6.60 -16.38 -7.48
C PRO A 6 6.65 -14.86 -7.68
N PHE A 7 5.52 -14.15 -7.58
CA PHE A 7 5.42 -12.70 -7.70
C PHE A 7 5.57 -11.98 -6.34
N ARG A 8 5.77 -12.71 -5.26
CA ARG A 8 5.96 -12.19 -3.90
C ARG A 8 7.45 -11.98 -3.57
N GLN A 9 8.18 -11.29 -4.45
CA GLN A 9 9.65 -11.14 -4.31
C GLN A 9 10.08 -9.84 -3.67
N HIS A 10 9.22 -8.82 -3.69
CA HIS A 10 9.57 -7.52 -3.13
C HIS A 10 9.33 -7.51 -1.62
N SER A 11 10.05 -6.61 -0.96
CA SER A 11 9.78 -6.21 0.41
C SER A 11 9.68 -4.70 0.43
N VAL A 12 8.70 -4.18 1.16
CA VAL A 12 8.53 -2.74 1.39
C VAL A 12 8.50 -2.49 2.88
N VAL A 13 8.90 -1.29 3.29
CA VAL A 13 8.78 -0.85 4.69
C VAL A 13 7.68 0.20 4.74
N ILE A 14 6.75 0.02 5.67
CA ILE A 14 5.64 0.94 5.87
C ILE A 14 5.80 1.59 7.25
N GLU A 15 5.74 2.91 7.29
CA GLU A 15 5.58 3.69 8.51
C GLU A 15 4.14 4.23 8.53
N PRO A 16 3.20 3.61 9.27
CA PRO A 16 1.80 4.00 9.25
C PRO A 16 1.62 5.41 9.81
N ARG A 17 0.89 6.27 9.11
CA ARG A 17 0.58 7.62 9.62
C ARG A 17 -0.38 7.52 10.80
N THR A 18 0.02 8.03 11.96
CA THR A 18 -0.79 8.01 13.19
C THR A 18 -1.51 9.33 13.44
N GLY A 19 -1.11 10.41 12.76
CA GLY A 19 -1.78 11.70 12.82
C GLY A 19 -0.88 12.85 12.41
N ASP A 20 -1.17 14.03 12.94
CA ASP A 20 -0.42 15.26 12.74
C ASP A 20 0.11 15.78 14.07
N GLY A 21 1.40 16.08 14.10
CA GLY A 21 2.09 16.68 15.22
C GLY A 21 2.45 18.15 14.93
N PRO A 22 3.04 18.86 15.90
CA PRO A 22 3.38 20.27 15.77
C PRO A 22 4.37 20.60 14.64
N TYR A 23 5.09 19.60 14.12
CA TYR A 23 6.08 19.75 13.06
C TYR A 23 5.73 19.00 11.77
N GLY A 24 4.50 18.49 11.64
CA GLY A 24 4.05 17.71 10.47
C GLY A 24 3.55 16.32 10.83
N PRO A 25 3.42 15.42 9.84
CA PRO A 25 2.84 14.10 10.04
C PRO A 25 3.67 13.27 11.01
N VAL A 26 2.99 12.53 11.88
CA VAL A 26 3.60 11.58 12.81
C VAL A 26 3.37 10.18 12.26
N TYR A 27 4.43 9.38 12.31
CA TYR A 27 4.41 8.00 11.86
C TYR A 27 4.59 7.04 13.04
N GLY A 28 3.97 5.88 12.92
CA GLY A 28 4.15 4.75 13.82
C GLY A 28 5.45 3.99 13.55
N PRO A 29 5.66 2.85 14.24
CA PRO A 29 6.84 2.03 14.02
C PRO A 29 6.88 1.47 12.59
N GLU A 30 8.10 1.31 12.06
CA GLU A 30 8.35 0.66 10.77
C GLU A 30 7.87 -0.79 10.77
N VAL A 31 7.09 -1.15 9.75
CA VAL A 31 6.61 -2.50 9.49
C VAL A 31 7.15 -2.98 8.15
N THR A 32 8.01 -3.99 8.18
CA THR A 32 8.50 -4.65 6.97
C THR A 32 7.44 -5.61 6.45
N VAL A 33 6.88 -5.31 5.28
CA VAL A 33 5.95 -6.17 4.56
C VAL A 33 6.75 -6.93 3.50
N THR A 34 6.90 -8.24 3.71
CA THR A 34 7.54 -9.13 2.74
C THR A 34 6.50 -9.77 1.84
N GLY A 35 6.93 -10.21 0.67
CA GLY A 35 6.07 -10.96 -0.23
C GLY A 35 5.07 -10.10 -1.00
N CYS A 36 5.45 -8.86 -1.30
CA CYS A 36 4.62 -7.94 -2.06
C CYS A 36 4.98 -7.91 -3.55
N TRP A 37 4.05 -7.39 -4.35
CA TRP A 37 4.26 -7.04 -5.74
C TRP A 37 4.23 -5.52 -5.88
N VAL A 38 5.24 -4.96 -6.52
CA VAL A 38 5.35 -3.52 -6.79
C VAL A 38 5.17 -3.32 -8.29
N GLU A 39 4.17 -2.52 -8.66
CA GLU A 39 3.90 -2.11 -10.03
C GLU A 39 4.29 -0.64 -10.18
N ASP A 40 5.42 -0.35 -10.83
CA ASP A 40 5.82 1.02 -11.18
C ASP A 40 5.09 1.47 -12.47
N LYS A 41 3.85 1.93 -12.31
CA LYS A 41 3.01 2.40 -13.42
C LYS A 41 2.31 3.70 -13.04
N ARG A 42 2.49 4.72 -13.88
CA ARG A 42 1.82 6.01 -13.75
C ARG A 42 0.34 5.91 -14.11
N GLN A 43 -0.55 6.27 -13.20
CA GLN A 43 -2.00 6.28 -13.40
C GLN A 43 -2.69 7.30 -12.49
N TYR A 44 -3.86 7.79 -12.88
CA TYR A 44 -4.70 8.62 -12.00
C TYR A 44 -5.47 7.73 -11.02
N VAL A 45 -5.37 8.03 -9.74
CA VAL A 45 -6.11 7.41 -8.63
C VAL A 45 -6.87 8.47 -7.85
N ARG A 46 -7.85 8.07 -7.05
CA ARG A 46 -8.55 9.00 -6.17
C ARG A 46 -7.92 8.98 -4.79
N ASP A 47 -7.66 10.16 -4.25
CA ASP A 47 -7.20 10.32 -2.87
C ASP A 47 -8.37 10.21 -1.87
N ALA A 48 -8.04 10.35 -0.58
CA ALA A 48 -9.03 10.30 0.50
C ALA A 48 -10.09 11.42 0.44
N SER A 49 -9.82 12.53 -0.25
CA SER A 49 -10.78 13.63 -0.47
C SER A 49 -11.68 13.40 -1.69
N GLY A 50 -11.36 12.39 -2.52
CA GLY A 50 -12.03 12.08 -3.77
C GLY A 50 -11.43 12.80 -4.99
N ALA A 51 -10.33 13.54 -4.83
CA ALA A 51 -9.65 14.22 -5.93
C ALA A 51 -8.81 13.24 -6.75
N GLU A 52 -8.69 13.47 -8.06
CA GLU A 52 -7.80 12.69 -8.93
C GLU A 52 -6.35 13.15 -8.76
N VAL A 53 -5.50 12.21 -8.34
CA VAL A 53 -4.08 12.41 -8.09
C VAL A 53 -3.29 11.40 -8.92
N LEU A 54 -2.13 11.82 -9.42
CA LEU A 54 -1.24 10.92 -10.13
C LEU A 54 -0.53 10.00 -9.13
N SER A 55 -0.69 8.69 -9.30
CA SER A 55 0.11 7.65 -8.64
C SER A 55 1.18 7.17 -9.61
N GLU A 56 2.44 7.10 -9.15
CA GLU A 56 3.54 6.56 -9.95
C GLU A 56 3.78 5.06 -9.73
N SER A 57 3.26 4.49 -8.64
CA SER A 57 3.43 3.08 -8.33
C SER A 57 2.34 2.52 -7.42
N SER A 58 2.00 1.24 -7.59
CA SER A 58 1.04 0.52 -6.74
C SER A 58 1.71 -0.69 -6.07
N VAL A 59 1.39 -0.92 -4.80
CA VAL A 59 1.87 -2.08 -4.03
C VAL A 59 0.71 -3.00 -3.70
N TYR A 60 0.87 -4.29 -4.00
CA TYR A 60 -0.09 -5.34 -3.68
C TYR A 60 0.48 -6.19 -2.54
N THR A 61 -0.25 -6.28 -1.43
CA THR A 61 0.19 -6.96 -0.20
C THR A 61 -0.82 -7.99 0.28
N ASP A 62 -0.42 -8.84 1.21
CA ASP A 62 -1.34 -9.71 1.95
C ASP A 62 -2.39 -8.87 2.73
N PRO A 63 -3.57 -9.46 3.02
CA PRO A 63 -4.62 -8.78 3.75
C PRO A 63 -4.18 -8.47 5.19
N GLY A 64 -4.71 -7.38 5.77
CA GLY A 64 -4.43 -6.98 7.15
C GLY A 64 -3.22 -6.05 7.33
N VAL A 65 -2.52 -5.71 6.25
CA VAL A 65 -1.50 -4.65 6.28
C VAL A 65 -2.16 -3.30 6.54
N ASP A 66 -1.70 -2.61 7.59
CA ASP A 66 -2.14 -1.28 7.96
C ASP A 66 -1.27 -0.22 7.27
N CYS A 67 -1.89 0.56 6.39
CA CYS A 67 -1.23 1.63 5.65
C CYS A 67 -2.27 2.71 5.33
N PRO A 68 -2.65 3.58 6.28
CA PRO A 68 -3.60 4.65 6.02
C PRO A 68 -3.04 5.67 5.00
N PRO A 69 -3.89 6.44 4.30
CA PRO A 69 -3.45 7.52 3.42
C PRO A 69 -2.49 8.49 4.12
N GLY A 70 -1.42 8.85 3.42
CA GLY A 70 -0.31 9.65 3.91
C GLY A 70 0.76 8.86 4.67
N SER A 71 0.62 7.54 4.81
CA SER A 71 1.70 6.68 5.35
C SER A 71 2.92 6.71 4.45
N ARG A 72 4.10 6.57 5.05
CA ARG A 72 5.35 6.54 4.30
C ARG A 72 5.68 5.11 3.91
N VAL A 73 5.91 4.91 2.62
CA VAL A 73 6.16 3.60 2.02
C VAL A 73 7.51 3.62 1.36
N THR A 74 8.45 2.88 1.93
CA THR A 74 9.78 2.66 1.33
C THR A 74 9.68 1.51 0.35
N LEU A 75 9.67 1.86 -0.94
CA LEU A 75 9.74 0.94 -2.07
C LEU A 75 11.19 0.55 -2.34
N PRO A 76 11.46 -0.50 -3.13
CA PRO A 76 12.82 -0.88 -3.51
C PRO A 76 13.60 0.24 -4.23
N THR A 77 12.91 1.16 -4.89
CA THR A 77 13.50 2.22 -5.72
C THR A 77 13.53 3.58 -5.04
N ARG A 78 12.52 3.89 -4.20
CA ARG A 78 12.35 5.20 -3.58
C ARG A 78 11.44 5.14 -2.37
N VAL A 79 11.39 6.22 -1.63
CA VAL A 79 10.36 6.48 -0.61
C VAL A 79 9.21 7.22 -1.27
N ALA A 80 7.98 6.77 -1.04
CA ALA A 80 6.75 7.37 -1.52
C ALA A 80 5.74 7.53 -0.38
N LEU A 81 4.65 8.25 -0.64
CA LEU A 81 3.51 8.36 0.28
C LEU A 81 2.32 7.58 -0.25
N ALA A 82 1.58 6.92 0.64
CA ALA A 82 0.32 6.29 0.32
C ALA A 82 -0.73 7.37 -0.03
N ILE A 83 -1.29 7.33 -1.23
CA ILE A 83 -2.40 8.19 -1.67
C ILE A 83 -3.72 7.59 -1.19
N SER A 84 -3.89 6.29 -1.40
CA SER A 84 -5.10 5.56 -1.07
C SER A 84 -4.80 4.09 -0.81
N THR A 85 -5.61 3.47 0.03
CA THR A 85 -5.50 2.05 0.38
C THR A 85 -6.85 1.37 0.14
N ALA A 86 -6.85 0.33 -0.68
CA ALA A 86 -8.02 -0.43 -1.04
C ALA A 86 -7.91 -1.85 -0.48
N HIS A 87 -8.92 -2.25 0.31
CA HIS A 87 -9.03 -3.60 0.83
C HIS A 87 -9.87 -4.43 -0.15
N MET A 88 -9.22 -5.40 -0.79
CA MET A 88 -9.88 -6.30 -1.72
C MET A 88 -10.30 -7.55 -0.97
N ASP A 89 -11.59 -7.62 -0.60
CA ASP A 89 -12.19 -8.81 -0.02
C ASP A 89 -12.49 -9.84 -1.12
N ALA A 90 -12.12 -11.09 -0.89
CA ALA A 90 -12.38 -12.21 -1.79
C ALA A 90 -13.55 -13.10 -1.32
N GLY A 91 -14.15 -12.80 -0.16
CA GLY A 91 -15.18 -13.61 0.46
C GLY A 91 -14.67 -14.96 0.96
N ALA A 92 -15.61 -15.83 1.34
CA ALA A 92 -15.29 -17.18 1.83
C ALA A 92 -15.12 -18.19 0.69
N GLY A 93 -14.46 -19.31 1.00
CA GLY A 93 -14.32 -20.46 0.08
C GLY A 93 -12.98 -20.50 -0.65
N PRO A 94 -12.91 -21.15 -1.83
CA PRO A 94 -11.63 -21.44 -2.49
C PRO A 94 -10.89 -20.19 -2.99
N LEU A 95 -11.58 -19.05 -3.06
CA LEU A 95 -11.01 -17.78 -3.48
C LEU A 95 -10.52 -16.92 -2.31
N ALA A 96 -10.77 -17.30 -1.04
CA ALA A 96 -10.35 -16.54 0.13
C ALA A 96 -8.86 -16.14 0.13
N PRO A 97 -7.91 -16.97 -0.36
CA PRO A 97 -6.50 -16.56 -0.46
C PRO A 97 -6.26 -15.37 -1.41
N LEU A 98 -7.22 -15.02 -2.27
CA LEU A 98 -7.14 -13.89 -3.20
C LEU A 98 -7.41 -12.52 -2.58
N ALA A 99 -7.76 -12.49 -1.29
CA ALA A 99 -7.87 -11.24 -0.53
C ALA A 99 -6.49 -10.58 -0.44
N HIS A 100 -6.44 -9.27 -0.62
CA HIS A 100 -5.18 -8.51 -0.63
C HIS A 100 -5.48 -7.03 -0.39
N VAL A 101 -4.44 -6.26 -0.10
CA VAL A 101 -4.52 -4.81 -0.01
C VAL A 101 -3.76 -4.21 -1.19
N VAL A 102 -4.32 -3.15 -1.77
CA VAL A 102 -3.67 -2.35 -2.81
C VAL A 102 -3.41 -0.96 -2.27
N ILE A 103 -2.15 -0.56 -2.28
CA ILE A 103 -1.71 0.76 -1.83
C ILE A 103 -1.25 1.52 -3.08
N ALA A 104 -1.94 2.61 -3.42
CA ALA A 104 -1.48 3.52 -4.45
C ALA A 104 -0.50 4.50 -3.83
N CYS A 105 0.69 4.61 -4.40
CA CYS A 105 1.75 5.48 -3.91
C CYS A 105 2.00 6.65 -4.88
N THR A 106 2.44 7.78 -4.32
CA THR A 106 2.91 8.94 -5.08
C THR A 106 4.06 8.56 -6.00
#